data_AF-A0ABD6F1Q3-F1
#
_entry.id   AF-A0ABD6F1Q3-F1
#
_cell.length_a   1.000
_cell.length_b   1.000
_cell.length_c   1.000
_cell.angle_alpha   90.00
_cell.angle_beta   90.00
_cell.angle_gamma   90.00
#
_symmetry.space_group_name_H-M   'P 1'
#
loop_
_entity.id
_entity.type
_entity.pdbx_description
1 polymer ?
#
loop_
_entity_poly.entity_id
_entity_poly.type
_entity_poly.pdbx_seq_one_letter_code
_entity_poly.pdbx_strand_id
1 'polypeptide(L)'
;MVKTGVSQIRQNYAEEIESAVNKQINMELYASYVYLSMSYHFDRDDVALHNVSKWMKKQSEEEREHAEFLMKYQNSRGGRIILEAIKTELKRYQEK
;
A
#
# COMPACT_ATOMS: atom_id res chain seq x y z
N MET A 1 0.31 -32.47 2.43
CA MET A 1 0.21 -31.75 3.71
C MET A 1 1.55 -31.07 3.95
N VAL A 2 1.69 -29.79 3.56
CA VAL A 2 2.96 -29.06 3.71
C VAL A 2 3.13 -28.75 5.19
N LYS A 3 4.13 -29.37 5.82
CA LYS A 3 4.59 -28.93 7.14
C LYS A 3 5.17 -27.53 6.96
N THR A 4 4.42 -26.49 7.32
CA THR A 4 4.92 -25.12 7.32
C THR A 4 5.86 -24.96 8.51
N GLY A 5 7.09 -25.46 8.36
CA GLY A 5 8.17 -25.15 9.28
C GLY A 5 8.45 -23.65 9.26
N VAL A 6 8.77 -23.10 10.43
CA VAL A 6 9.23 -21.71 10.56
C VAL A 6 10.41 -21.49 9.62
N SER A 7 10.48 -20.31 8.98
CA SER A 7 11.55 -19.96 8.05
C SER A 7 12.93 -20.08 8.72
N GLN A 8 13.91 -20.67 8.02
CA GLN A 8 15.27 -20.90 8.54
C GLN A 8 16.00 -19.61 8.93
N ILE A 9 15.64 -18.49 8.29
CA ILE A 9 16.25 -17.18 8.54
C ILE A 9 15.51 -16.36 9.60
N ARG A 10 14.43 -16.88 10.19
CA ARG A 10 13.63 -16.16 11.17
C ARG A 10 14.36 -16.12 12.51
N GLN A 11 14.82 -14.94 12.92
CA GLN A 11 15.44 -14.70 14.20
C GLN A 11 14.92 -13.40 14.84
N ASN A 12 14.50 -13.50 16.11
CA ASN A 12 13.96 -12.38 16.89
C ASN A 12 12.90 -11.55 16.12
N TYR A 13 11.97 -12.26 15.46
CA TYR A 13 10.89 -11.67 14.68
C TYR A 13 9.57 -12.24 15.18
N ALA A 14 8.92 -11.49 16.08
CA ALA A 14 7.67 -11.92 16.71
C ALA A 14 6.52 -11.93 15.69
N GLU A 15 5.55 -12.82 15.87
CA GLU A 15 4.42 -12.98 14.95
C GLU A 15 3.55 -11.71 14.90
N GLU A 16 3.46 -10.98 15.99
CA GLU A 16 2.76 -9.70 16.09
C GLU A 16 3.39 -8.64 15.19
N ILE A 17 4.73 -8.64 15.10
CA ILE A 17 5.47 -7.71 14.22
C ILE A 17 5.26 -8.11 12.76
N GLU A 18 5.31 -9.39 12.44
CA GLU A 18 5.00 -9.87 11.09
C GLU A 18 3.59 -9.47 10.65
N SER A 19 2.60 -9.62 11.53
CA SER A 19 1.22 -9.20 11.29
C SER A 19 1.12 -7.68 11.12
N ALA A 20 1.80 -6.90 11.97
CA ALA A 20 1.83 -5.44 11.87
C ALA A 20 2.46 -4.96 10.55
N VAL A 21 3.55 -5.60 10.10
CA VAL A 21 4.17 -5.29 8.80
C VAL A 21 3.24 -5.60 7.64
N ASN A 22 2.52 -6.73 7.66
CA ASN A 22 1.50 -7.03 6.63
C ASN A 22 0.37 -5.98 6.62
N LYS A 23 -0.09 -5.54 7.80
CA LYS A 23 -1.07 -4.44 7.89
C LYS A 23 -0.53 -3.14 7.32
N GLN A 24 0.72 -2.79 7.64
CA GLN A 24 1.37 -1.58 7.11
C GLN A 24 1.49 -1.65 5.59
N ILE A 25 1.95 -2.78 5.03
CA ILE A 25 2.00 -2.99 3.57
C ILE A 25 0.66 -2.67 2.92
N ASN A 26 -0.45 -3.17 3.47
CA ASN A 26 -1.78 -2.90 2.92
C ASN A 26 -2.20 -1.43 3.08
N MET A 27 -1.79 -0.76 4.17
CA MET A 27 -2.05 0.67 4.36
C MET A 27 -1.28 1.55 3.37
N GLU A 28 -0.01 1.24 3.07
CA GLU A 28 0.77 1.98 2.06
C GLU A 28 0.18 1.78 0.65
N LEU A 29 -0.24 0.56 0.32
CA LEU A 29 -0.94 0.28 -0.94
C LEU A 29 -2.28 1.02 -1.03
N TYR A 30 -3.02 1.11 0.08
CA TYR A 30 -4.25 1.90 0.16
C TYR A 30 -3.97 3.40 -0.04
N ALA A 31 -2.96 3.96 0.63
CA ALA A 31 -2.54 5.35 0.45
C ALA A 31 -2.15 5.63 -1.00
N SER A 32 -1.36 4.75 -1.61
CA SER A 32 -1.01 4.81 -3.04
C SER A 32 -2.25 4.85 -3.93
N TYR A 33 -3.24 4.00 -3.66
CA TYR A 33 -4.49 3.95 -4.42
C TYR A 33 -5.34 5.23 -4.25
N VAL A 34 -5.42 5.78 -3.03
CA VAL A 34 -6.11 7.05 -2.74
C VAL A 34 -5.46 8.22 -3.48
N TYR A 35 -4.13 8.35 -3.40
CA TYR A 35 -3.40 9.40 -4.11
C TYR A 35 -3.55 9.29 -5.63
N LEU A 36 -3.59 8.07 -6.17
CA LEU A 36 -3.86 7.86 -7.58
C LEU A 36 -5.25 8.37 -7.98
N SER A 37 -6.27 8.04 -7.18
CA SER A 37 -7.63 8.54 -7.40
C SER A 37 -7.70 10.06 -7.33
N MET A 38 -6.99 10.69 -6.39
CA MET A 38 -6.93 12.15 -6.28
C MET A 38 -6.21 12.78 -7.47
N SER A 39 -5.12 12.18 -7.94
CA SER A 39 -4.38 12.64 -9.12
C SER A 39 -5.31 12.77 -10.32
N TYR A 40 -6.05 11.71 -10.65
CA TYR A 40 -6.99 11.73 -11.78
C TYR A 40 -8.24 12.58 -11.54
N HIS A 41 -8.62 12.86 -10.29
CA HIS A 41 -9.67 13.86 -10.01
C HIS A 41 -9.21 15.26 -10.41
N PHE A 42 -7.99 15.66 -10.02
CA PHE A 42 -7.43 16.97 -10.36
C PHE A 42 -7.02 17.10 -11.84
N ASP A 43 -6.94 15.99 -12.57
CA ASP A 43 -6.64 15.94 -14.01
C ASP A 43 -7.88 16.08 -14.91
N ARG A 44 -9.10 15.99 -14.35
CA ARG A 44 -10.34 16.22 -15.11
C ARG A 44 -10.36 17.61 -15.76
N ASP A 45 -10.99 17.74 -16.91
CA ASP A 45 -11.12 18.99 -17.65
C ASP A 45 -11.92 20.07 -16.90
N ASP A 46 -12.85 19.65 -16.02
CA ASP A 46 -13.66 20.55 -15.18
C ASP A 46 -12.99 20.97 -13.87
N VAL A 47 -11.84 20.37 -13.51
CA VAL A 47 -11.01 20.76 -12.35
C VAL A 47 -9.70 21.41 -12.80
N ALA A 48 -9.01 20.84 -13.79
CA ALA A 48 -7.85 21.38 -14.50
C ALA A 48 -6.67 21.85 -13.62
N LEU A 49 -6.40 21.17 -12.50
CA LEU A 49 -5.28 21.48 -11.60
C LEU A 49 -4.07 20.57 -11.86
N HIS A 50 -3.48 20.67 -13.06
CA HIS A 50 -2.44 19.76 -13.55
C HIS A 50 -1.21 19.61 -12.62
N ASN A 51 -0.76 20.68 -11.98
CA ASN A 51 0.37 20.60 -11.04
C ASN A 51 0.02 19.82 -9.76
N VAL A 52 -1.23 19.94 -9.29
CA VAL A 52 -1.73 19.17 -8.14
C VAL A 52 -1.88 17.71 -8.53
N SER A 53 -2.45 17.43 -9.71
CA SER A 53 -2.53 16.07 -10.27
C SER A 53 -1.15 15.41 -10.33
N LYS A 54 -0.14 16.10 -10.87
CA LYS A 54 1.24 15.62 -10.97
C LYS A 54 1.86 15.35 -9.60
N TRP A 55 1.65 16.25 -8.64
CA TRP A 55 2.16 16.06 -7.28
C TRP A 55 1.53 14.83 -6.61
N MET A 56 0.20 14.69 -6.67
CA MET A 56 -0.51 13.52 -6.14
C MET A 56 -0.07 12.22 -6.79
N LYS A 57 0.20 12.22 -8.10
CA LYS A 57 0.75 11.05 -8.80
C LYS A 57 2.10 10.64 -8.24
N LYS A 58 3.00 11.60 -7.98
CA LYS A 58 4.30 11.33 -7.34
C LYS A 58 4.13 10.73 -5.94
N GLN A 59 3.19 11.23 -5.14
CA GLN A 59 2.89 10.65 -3.82
C GLN A 59 2.36 9.22 -3.94
N SER A 60 1.49 8.94 -4.91
CA SER A 60 1.03 7.57 -5.19
C SER A 60 2.18 6.61 -5.51
N GLU A 61 3.15 7.07 -6.29
CA GLU A 61 4.36 6.31 -6.63
C GLU A 61 5.24 6.09 -5.39
N GLU A 62 5.47 7.12 -4.57
CA GLU A 62 6.25 7.03 -3.32
C GLU A 62 5.65 6.03 -2.31
N GLU A 63 4.33 6.06 -2.07
CA GLU A 63 3.71 5.10 -1.14
C GLU A 63 3.76 3.65 -1.66
N ARG A 64 3.73 3.47 -2.98
CA ARG A 64 3.94 2.13 -3.56
C ARG A 64 5.37 1.65 -3.33
N GLU A 65 6.37 2.53 -3.45
CA GLU A 65 7.76 2.20 -3.12
C GLU A 65 7.93 1.86 -1.63
N HIS A 66 7.24 2.58 -0.73
CA HIS A 66 7.20 2.24 0.71
C HIS A 66 6.62 0.85 0.96
N ALA A 67 5.52 0.50 0.30
CA ALA A 67 4.93 -0.85 0.39
C ALA A 67 5.91 -1.93 -0.06
N GLU A 68 6.57 -1.74 -1.21
CA GLU A 68 7.56 -2.68 -1.75
C GLU A 68 8.79 -2.82 -0.86
N PHE A 69 9.23 -1.72 -0.22
CA PHE A 69 10.30 -1.75 0.77
C PHE A 69 9.92 -2.64 1.97
N LEU A 70 8.71 -2.48 2.51
CA LEU A 70 8.22 -3.30 3.61
C LEU A 70 8.04 -4.78 3.20
N MET A 71 7.61 -5.07 1.97
CA MET A 71 7.57 -6.43 1.44
C MET A 71 8.97 -7.07 1.39
N LYS A 72 9.97 -6.33 0.90
CA LYS A 72 11.38 -6.79 0.90
C LYS A 72 11.87 -7.03 2.33
N TYR A 73 11.55 -6.14 3.26
CA TYR A 73 11.88 -6.29 4.68
C TYR A 73 11.22 -7.52 5.32
N GLN A 74 9.93 -7.74 5.06
CA GLN A 74 9.19 -8.90 5.57
C GLN A 74 9.87 -10.22 5.15
N ASN A 75 10.26 -10.32 3.88
CA ASN A 75 10.96 -11.48 3.36
C ASN A 75 12.36 -11.64 3.98
N SER A 76 13.11 -10.54 4.18
CA SER A 76 14.45 -10.61 4.78
C SER A 76 14.45 -11.04 6.25
N ARG A 77 13.34 -10.80 6.98
CA ARG A 77 13.13 -11.28 8.36
C ARG A 77 12.56 -12.70 8.44
N GLY A 78 12.29 -13.34 7.30
CA GLY A 78 11.71 -14.68 7.24
C GLY A 78 10.21 -14.74 7.49
N GLY A 79 9.51 -13.59 7.46
CA GLY A 79 8.05 -13.52 7.48
C GLY A 79 7.43 -13.98 6.15
N ARG A 80 6.10 -13.95 6.10
CA ARG A 80 5.30 -14.21 4.90
C ARG A 80 4.43 -13.00 4.61
N ILE A 81 4.54 -12.53 3.37
CA ILE A 81 3.70 -11.45 2.87
C ILE A 81 2.30 -12.02 2.66
N ILE A 82 1.30 -11.37 3.25
CA ILE A 82 -0.11 -11.66 3.04
C ILE A 82 -0.74 -10.38 2.50
N LEU A 83 -1.07 -10.37 1.20
CA LEU A 83 -1.75 -9.25 0.57
C LEU A 83 -3.26 -9.41 0.75
N GLU A 84 -3.89 -8.34 1.21
CA GLU A 84 -5.34 -8.26 1.35
C GLU A 84 -5.93 -7.39 0.24
N ALA A 85 -7.26 -7.37 0.15
CA ALA A 85 -7.93 -6.44 -0.75
C ALA A 85 -7.67 -4.99 -0.32
N ILE A 86 -7.28 -4.16 -1.28
CA ILE A 86 -7.21 -2.71 -1.08
C ILE A 86 -8.65 -2.19 -1.04
N LYS A 87 -9.11 -1.76 0.14
CA LYS A 87 -10.46 -1.21 0.30
C LYS A 87 -10.62 0.01 -0.60
N THR A 88 -11.76 0.08 -1.29
CA THR A 88 -12.14 1.26 -2.07
C THR A 88 -13.35 1.90 -1.37
N GLU A 89 -13.13 2.97 -0.62
CA GLU A 89 -14.20 3.81 -0.06
C GLU A 89 -14.49 4.96 -1.04
N LEU A 90 -14.85 4.67 -2.28
CA LEU A 90 -15.40 5.69 -3.18
C LEU A 90 -16.85 5.94 -2.77
N LYS A 91 -17.05 6.75 -1.72
CA LYS A 91 -18.29 7.52 -1.61
C LYS A 91 -18.30 8.39 -2.86
N ARG A 92 -19.22 8.10 -3.79
CA ARG A 92 -19.56 9.04 -4.86
C ARG A 92 -19.71 10.39 -4.18
N TYR A 93 -18.83 11.34 -4.48
CA TYR A 93 -19.14 12.73 -4.24
C TYR A 93 -20.42 12.96 -5.03
N GLN A 94 -21.57 12.99 -4.35
CA GLN A 94 -22.80 13.38 -4.98
C GLN A 94 -22.60 14.85 -5.33
N GLU A 95 -22.30 15.09 -6.60
CA GLU A 95 -22.40 16.40 -7.22
C GLU A 95 -23.82 16.91 -6.91
N LYS A 96 -23.92 18.04 -6.20
CA LYS A 96 -25.16 18.79 -6.00
C LYS A 96 -25.45 19.62 -7.23
#